data_AF-A0A7K3S780-F1
#
_entry.id   AF-A0A7K3S780-F1
#
_cell.length_a   1.000
_cell.length_b   1.000
_cell.length_c   1.000
_cell.angle_alpha   90.00
_cell.angle_beta   90.00
_cell.angle_gamma   90.00
#
_symmetry.space_group_name_H-M   'P 1'
#
loop_
_entity.id
_entity.type
_entity.pdbx_description
1 polymer ?
#
loop_
_entity_poly.entity_id
_entity_poly.type
_entity_poly.pdbx_seq_one_letter_code
_entity_poly.pdbx_strand_id
1 'polypeptide(L)' 'MPRTLQYRFDGPEDAPVLVIGPSLGTTWHMWDRQIPELSQHWRVFRYDLPGHGGAPAHAAASVAELGDRLLATLDGLGV' A
#
# COMPACT_ATOMS: atom_id res chain seq x y z
N MET A 1 -16.86 -7.86 4.55
CA MET A 1 -15.50 -7.36 4.80
C MET A 1 -15.02 -6.62 3.56
N PRO A 2 -14.41 -5.43 3.69
CA PRO A 2 -13.79 -4.74 2.55
C PRO A 2 -12.76 -5.64 1.88
N ARG A 3 -12.60 -5.57 0.55
CA ARG A 3 -11.51 -6.29 -0.12
C ARG A 3 -10.19 -5.62 0.21
N THR A 4 -9.18 -6.42 0.55
CA THR A 4 -7.83 -5.92 0.79
C THR A 4 -7.17 -5.44 -0.52
N LEU A 5 -6.14 -4.62 -0.38
CA LEU A 5 -5.33 -4.11 -1.48
C LEU A 5 -4.16 -5.04 -1.77
N GLN A 6 -3.65 -5.01 -3.00
CA GLN A 6 -2.34 -5.58 -3.28
C GLN A 6 -1.28 -4.68 -2.65
N TYR A 7 -0.35 -5.27 -1.90
CA TYR A 7 0.69 -4.54 -1.19
C TYR A 7 2.02 -5.29 -1.20
N ARG A 8 3.06 -4.59 -0.73
CA ARG A 8 4.35 -5.17 -0.35
C ARG A 8 4.96 -4.38 0.81
N PHE A 9 5.86 -5.04 1.52
CA PHE A 9 6.74 -4.39 2.49
C PHE A 9 8.17 -4.31 1.95
N ASP A 10 8.89 -3.27 2.35
CA ASP A 10 10.33 -3.10 2.18
C ASP A 10 10.93 -2.65 3.53
N GLY A 11 12.14 -3.11 3.87
CA GLY A 11 12.82 -2.77 5.14
C GLY A 11 12.67 -3.79 6.28
N PRO A 12 13.25 -3.52 7.47
CA PRO A 12 13.27 -4.44 8.61
C PRO A 12 11.86 -4.74 9.15
N GLU A 13 11.59 -6.00 9.53
CA GLU A 13 10.27 -6.42 10.05
C GLU A 13 9.89 -5.74 11.37
N ASP A 14 10.89 -5.42 12.20
CA ASP A 14 10.72 -4.84 13.54
C ASP A 14 10.76 -3.30 13.55
N ALA A 15 10.91 -2.66 12.40
CA ALA A 15 10.93 -1.19 12.30
C ALA A 15 9.50 -0.60 12.35
N PRO A 16 9.33 0.66 12.79
CA PRO A 16 8.04 1.35 12.71
C PRO A 16 7.49 1.35 11.27
N VAL A 17 6.18 1.16 11.14
CA VAL A 17 5.53 1.08 9.82
C VAL A 17 5.34 2.48 9.23
N LEU A 18 5.75 2.65 7.97
CA LEU A 18 5.46 3.82 7.16
C LEU A 18 4.55 3.41 5.98
N VAL A 19 3.32 3.91 5.94
CA VAL A 19 2.39 3.66 4.84
C VAL A 19 2.54 4.75 3.78
N ILE A 20 2.85 4.36 2.54
CA ILE A 20 2.91 5.28 1.39
C ILE A 20 1.99 4.82 0.26
N GLY A 21 1.11 5.72 -0.16
CA GLY A 21 0.13 5.48 -1.20
C GLY A 21 0.60 5.92 -2.59
N PRO A 22 0.06 5.32 -3.66
CA PRO A 22 0.23 5.79 -5.03
C PRO A 22 -0.72 6.96 -5.33
N SER A 23 -0.45 7.66 -6.44
CA SER A 23 -1.41 8.58 -7.06
C SER A 23 -2.32 7.83 -8.05
N LEU A 24 -3.40 8.49 -8.50
CA LEU A 24 -4.24 7.94 -9.56
C LEU A 24 -3.43 7.78 -10.87
N GLY A 25 -3.58 6.64 -11.54
CA GLY A 25 -2.85 6.34 -12.78
C GLY A 25 -1.39 5.93 -12.57
N THR A 26 -0.93 5.78 -11.32
CA THR A 26 0.41 5.28 -10.98
C THR A 26 0.32 3.93 -10.27
N THR A 27 1.49 3.38 -9.95
CA THR A 27 1.65 2.18 -9.12
C THR A 27 2.56 2.51 -7.95
N TRP A 28 2.78 1.57 -7.02
CA TRP A 28 3.77 1.72 -5.95
C TRP A 28 5.19 2.01 -6.47
N HIS A 29 5.47 1.75 -7.76
CA HIS A 29 6.78 1.95 -8.38
C HIS A 29 7.16 3.42 -8.48
N MET A 30 6.21 4.35 -8.33
CA MET A 30 6.52 5.78 -8.26
C MET A 30 7.49 6.13 -7.12
N TRP A 31 7.55 5.27 -6.10
CA TRP A 31 8.39 5.44 -4.92
C TRP A 31 9.73 4.71 -4.99
N ASP A 32 10.03 3.94 -6.05
CA ASP A 32 11.21 3.05 -6.10
C ASP A 32 12.54 3.77 -5.82
N ARG A 33 12.66 5.05 -6.19
CA ARG A 33 13.87 5.84 -5.95
C ARG A 33 14.07 6.21 -4.48
N GLN A 34 13.01 6.31 -3.70
CA GLN A 34 13.04 6.71 -2.29
C GLN A 34 13.17 5.50 -1.37
N ILE A 35 12.78 4.30 -1.83
CA ILE A 35 12.74 3.11 -0.99
C ILE A 35 14.08 2.75 -0.36
N PRO A 36 15.22 2.75 -1.07
CA PRO A 36 16.50 2.40 -0.47
C PRO A 36 16.87 3.24 0.77
N GLU A 37 16.46 4.51 0.82
CA GLU A 37 16.72 5.38 1.97
C GLU A 37 15.65 5.22 3.06
N LEU A 38 14.37 5.19 2.69
CA LEU A 38 13.28 5.05 3.66
C LEU A 38 13.35 3.70 4.39
N SER A 39 13.70 2.62 3.68
CA SER A 39 13.75 1.28 4.27
C SER A 39 14.92 1.06 5.24
N GLN A 40 15.84 2.02 5.40
CA GLN A 40 16.87 1.94 6.44
C GLN A 40 16.29 2.17 7.85
N HIS A 41 15.16 2.88 7.94
CA HIS A 41 14.58 3.33 9.20
C HIS A 41 13.14 2.83 9.42
N TRP A 42 12.45 2.47 8.34
CA TRP A 42 11.03 2.14 8.37
C TRP A 42 10.76 0.78 7.74
N ARG A 43 9.72 0.11 8.24
CA ARG A 43 9.05 -0.97 7.51
C ARG A 43 8.03 -0.33 6.57
N VAL A 44 8.44 -0.12 5.32
CA VAL A 44 7.66 0.66 4.36
C VAL A 44 6.57 -0.22 3.74
N PHE A 45 5.31 0.09 4.01
CA PHE A 45 4.15 -0.51 3.36
C PHE A 45 3.80 0.29 2.11
N ARG A 46 3.80 -0.38 0.95
CA ARG A 46 3.35 0.20 -0.31
C ARG A 46 2.23 -0.63 -0.89
N TYR A 47 1.26 0.03 -1.52
CA TYR A 47 0.12 -0.63 -2.11
C TYR A 47 -0.20 -0.09 -3.51
N ASP A 48 -0.87 -0.90 -4.31
CA ASP A 48 -1.45 -0.51 -5.59
C ASP A 48 -2.95 -0.24 -5.44
N LEU A 49 -3.47 0.72 -6.18
CA LEU A 49 -4.92 0.89 -6.33
C LEU A 49 -5.50 -0.28 -7.13
N PRO A 50 -6.78 -0.63 -6.95
CA PRO A 50 -7.43 -1.66 -7.76
C PRO A 50 -7.25 -1.38 -9.27
N GLY A 51 -6.89 -2.42 -10.03
CA GLY A 51 -6.64 -2.31 -11.48
C GLY A 51 -5.35 -1.61 -11.89
N HIS A 52 -4.47 -1.25 -10.94
CA HIS A 52 -3.16 -0.66 -11.22
C HIS A 52 -2.05 -1.67 -10.91
N GLY A 53 -0.95 -1.60 -11.67
CA GLY A 53 0.18 -2.51 -11.49
C GLY A 53 -0.25 -3.96 -11.72
N GLY A 54 -0.08 -4.81 -10.70
CA GLY A 54 -0.55 -6.20 -10.71
C GLY A 54 -1.92 -6.41 -10.02
N ALA A 55 -2.49 -5.37 -9.42
CA ALA A 55 -3.66 -5.51 -8.56
C ALA A 55 -4.91 -5.92 -9.35
N PRO A 56 -5.74 -6.84 -8.81
CA PRO A 56 -7.02 -7.18 -9.43
C PRO A 56 -7.89 -5.94 -9.70
N ALA A 57 -8.50 -5.88 -10.88
CA ALA A 57 -9.37 -4.79 -11.31
C ALA A 57 -10.76 -4.92 -10.65
N HIS A 58 -10.88 -4.40 -9.43
CA HIS A 58 -12.14 -4.32 -8.70
C HIS A 58 -12.54 -2.87 -8.49
N ALA A 59 -13.66 -2.45 -9.07
CA ALA A 59 -14.15 -1.09 -8.93
C ALA A 59 -14.24 -0.66 -7.46
N ALA A 60 -13.90 0.59 -7.19
CA ALA A 60 -14.20 1.31 -5.97
C ALA A 60 -15.01 2.54 -6.35
N ALA A 61 -16.11 2.78 -5.66
CA ALA A 61 -17.06 3.85 -5.97
C ALA A 61 -16.62 5.21 -5.41
N SER A 62 -15.67 5.24 -4.48
CA SER A 62 -15.21 6.48 -3.84
C SER A 62 -13.80 6.35 -3.24
N VAL A 63 -13.20 7.50 -2.91
CA VAL A 63 -11.95 7.56 -2.13
C VAL A 63 -12.14 7.00 -0.73
N ALA A 64 -13.31 7.22 -0.12
CA ALA A 64 -13.63 6.66 1.20
C ALA A 64 -13.57 5.13 1.19
N GLU A 65 -14.13 4.51 0.16
CA GLU A 65 -14.05 3.05 -0.01
C GLU A 65 -12.60 2.57 -0.18
N LEU A 66 -11.75 3.32 -0.89
CA LEU A 66 -10.32 2.99 -0.97
C LEU A 66 -9.64 3.08 0.40
N GLY A 67 -10.02 4.05 1.23
CA GLY A 67 -9.58 4.18 2.62
C GLY A 67 -9.99 2.97 3.47
N ASP A 68 -11.26 2.54 3.38
CA ASP A 68 -11.76 1.36 4.10
C ASP A 68 -11.01 0.08 3.70
N ARG A 69 -10.68 -0.05 2.41
CA ARG A 69 -9.88 -1.19 1.91
C ARG A 69 -8.44 -1.14 2.41
N LEU A 70 -7.83 0.05 2.51
CA LEU A 70 -6.51 0.22 3.10
C LEU A 70 -6.52 -0.18 4.58
N LEU A 71 -7.46 0.33 5.36
CA LEU A 71 -7.63 -0.01 6.77
C LEU A 71 -7.82 -1.52 6.96
N ALA A 72 -8.75 -2.14 6.23
CA ALA A 72 -8.96 -3.58 6.29
C ALA A 72 -7.71 -4.41 5.92
N THR A 73 -6.84 -3.87 5.06
CA THR A 73 -5.57 -4.51 4.72
C THR A 73 -4.58 -4.42 5.88
N LEU A 74 -4.43 -3.25 6.51
CA LEU A 74 -3.54 -3.02 7.64
C LEU A 74 -3.99 -3.79 8.89
N ASP A 75 -5.29 -3.78 9.19
CA ASP A 75 -5.90 -4.55 10.29
C ASP A 75 -5.60 -6.05 10.14
N GLY A 76 -5.71 -6.59 8.92
CA GLY A 76 -5.41 -7.99 8.62
C GLY A 76 -3.93 -8.36 8.77
N LEU A 77 -3.04 -7.37 8.83
CA LEU A 77 -1.60 -7.52 9.03
C LEU A 77 -1.16 -7.20 10.46
N GLY A 78 -2.09 -6.79 11.33
CA GLY A 78 -1.80 -6.38 12.70
C GLY A 78 -1.00 -5.07 12.80
N VAL A 79 -1.17 -4.17 11.82
CA VAL A 79 -0.60 -2.82 11.81
C VAL A 79 -1.60 -1.82 12.39
#